data_AF-A0A4U8U9I9-F1
#
_entry.id   AF-A0A4U8U9I9-F1
#
_cell.length_a   1.000
_cell.length_b   1.000
_cell.length_c   1.000
_cell.angle_alpha   90.00
_cell.angle_beta   90.00
_cell.angle_gamma   90.00
#
_symmetry.space_group_name_H-M   'P 1'
#
loop_
_entity.id
_entity.type
_entity.pdbx_description
1 polymer ?
#
loop_
_entity_poly.entity_id
_entity_poly.type
_entity_poly.pdbx_seq_one_letter_code
_entity_poly.pdbx_strand_id
1 'polypeptide(L)'
;MFYFNGKTLNMSHYPNPTKTYALKTLLNQDPNNQAQKEYYIQLQSNQKSFNIYKDGNLTQESEYTLHLEDSSQTTTQPEENKNLNFDNDDTLRKFKKEIESIIKMNEKKGNTHSIHKFIVDYDVPDFIEKALQLIDNFENRDTHGVFSEERLAKAKENSNPFDKNLIIKTLKERMVNLVGSNYHITNATLPAINNPTESYYPDQGPTSLCGPAAFFYCLLIDRPDLYVKCVIDLWEKGEVKIKNLTIKPSEDCKKPKSLENDRYKINGIDWITLASLRDSKNIIFRYNEASDQAAGITLAGALKEWFLKVGAKLLFSNVTYGLHIGKDELLCLVKYKQQYSQAHIVSLVNAGLFSNKKTFLKFKSHWIVWKTAPQSNGKDIDLNIKNAAITQEVVTWGEIDRKLDQPTLADYLSYNFGAMVFLPIPYELGECE
;
A
#
# COMPACT_ATOMS: atom_id res chain seq x y z
N MET A 1 -5.01 -0.59 17.89
CA MET A 1 -4.04 0.34 17.28
C MET A 1 -3.39 1.16 18.39
N PHE A 2 -2.06 1.28 18.47
CA PHE A 2 -1.39 2.07 19.51
C PHE A 2 -0.92 3.40 18.93
N TYR A 3 -1.11 4.53 19.60
CA TYR A 3 -0.82 5.86 19.04
C TYR A 3 0.13 6.65 19.95
N PHE A 4 1.33 6.95 19.46
CA PHE A 4 2.31 7.73 20.20
C PHE A 4 2.92 8.85 19.36
N ASN A 5 2.79 10.09 19.83
CA ASN A 5 3.47 11.28 19.29
C ASN A 5 3.36 11.42 17.75
N GLY A 6 2.16 11.23 17.20
CA GLY A 6 1.90 11.30 15.76
C GLY A 6 2.33 10.05 14.97
N LYS A 7 2.64 8.94 15.66
CA LYS A 7 2.98 7.64 15.11
C LYS A 7 1.97 6.59 15.59
N THR A 8 1.25 6.01 14.64
CA THR A 8 0.45 4.80 14.85
C THR A 8 1.39 3.59 14.84
N LEU A 9 1.43 2.81 15.92
CA LEU A 9 1.93 1.44 15.90
C LEU A 9 0.76 0.51 15.58
N ASN A 10 0.85 -0.15 14.43
CA ASN A 10 -0.02 -1.27 14.12
C ASN A 10 0.45 -2.45 14.98
N MET A 11 -0.28 -2.75 16.06
CA MET A 11 -0.37 -4.14 16.51
C MET A 11 -0.90 -4.92 15.29
N SER A 12 -0.25 -6.01 14.91
CA SER A 12 -0.56 -6.66 13.64
C SER A 12 -2.05 -7.00 13.52
N HIS A 13 -2.54 -6.91 12.30
CA HIS A 13 -3.70 -7.64 11.80
C HIS A 13 -3.23 -8.61 10.72
N TYR A 14 -1.98 -9.12 10.83
CA TYR A 14 -1.51 -10.12 9.88
C TYR A 14 -1.99 -11.49 10.35
N PRO A 15 -2.76 -12.22 9.52
CA PRO A 15 -2.94 -13.65 9.70
C PRO A 15 -1.58 -14.29 9.47
N ASN A 16 -1.16 -15.18 10.35
CA ASN A 16 -0.39 -16.31 9.86
C ASN A 16 -1.42 -17.42 9.57
N PRO A 17 -1.50 -17.96 8.34
CA PRO A 17 -2.56 -18.87 7.90
C PRO A 17 -2.52 -20.28 8.52
N THR A 18 -2.00 -20.48 9.73
CA THR A 18 -2.06 -21.81 10.38
C THR A 18 -2.37 -21.89 11.87
N LYS A 19 -2.52 -20.80 12.65
CA LYS A 19 -3.05 -20.89 14.04
C LYS A 19 -3.81 -19.64 14.47
N THR A 20 -5.04 -19.85 14.93
CA THR A 20 -6.05 -18.87 15.38
C THR A 20 -5.79 -18.36 16.79
N TYR A 21 -5.44 -17.08 16.97
CA TYR A 21 -5.71 -16.34 18.22
C TYR A 21 -5.92 -14.85 17.92
N ALA A 22 -7.16 -14.38 18.12
CA ALA A 22 -7.53 -12.97 18.12
C ALA A 22 -7.60 -12.46 19.58
N LEU A 23 -7.63 -11.14 19.76
CA LEU A 23 -8.12 -10.52 20.99
C LEU A 23 -9.62 -10.83 21.13
N LYS A 24 -9.94 -12.03 21.61
CA LYS A 24 -11.33 -12.48 21.75
C LYS A 24 -11.86 -11.95 23.07
N THR A 25 -12.56 -10.82 23.04
CA THR A 25 -13.58 -10.55 24.06
C THR A 25 -14.57 -11.70 23.95
N LEU A 26 -14.74 -12.48 25.01
CA LEU A 26 -15.84 -13.43 25.10
C LEU A 26 -17.13 -12.66 24.79
N LEU A 27 -17.83 -13.13 23.76
CA LEU A 27 -19.12 -12.65 23.29
C LEU A 27 -19.98 -12.14 24.45
N ASN A 28 -20.14 -10.82 24.53
CA ASN A 28 -21.31 -10.21 25.15
C ASN A 28 -21.53 -8.80 24.56
N GLN A 29 -22.53 -8.77 23.66
CA GLN A 29 -23.61 -7.78 23.60
C GLN A 29 -23.21 -6.30 23.43
N ASP A 30 -23.26 -5.81 22.18
CA ASP A 30 -24.29 -4.89 21.67
C ASP A 30 -23.80 -4.28 20.33
N PRO A 31 -24.32 -4.71 19.17
CA PRO A 31 -23.87 -4.21 17.86
C PRO A 31 -24.19 -2.73 17.62
N ASN A 32 -24.99 -2.09 18.47
CA ASN A 32 -25.38 -0.68 18.30
C ASN A 32 -24.50 0.32 19.05
N ASN A 33 -23.43 -0.13 19.74
CA ASN A 33 -22.60 0.77 20.54
C ASN A 33 -21.09 0.54 20.32
N GLN A 34 -20.65 0.55 19.06
CA GLN A 34 -19.23 0.59 18.69
C GLN A 34 -18.65 2.01 18.82
N ALA A 35 -18.81 2.63 19.99
CA ALA A 35 -18.05 3.83 20.31
C ALA A 35 -16.58 3.44 20.56
N GLN A 36 -15.67 4.17 19.92
CA GLN A 36 -14.22 4.01 20.11
C GLN A 36 -13.88 3.99 21.60
N LYS A 37 -13.31 2.90 22.09
CA LYS A 37 -12.80 2.86 23.46
C LYS A 37 -11.34 3.27 23.45
N GLU A 38 -11.11 4.50 23.90
CA GLU A 38 -9.77 5.03 24.10
C GLU A 38 -9.19 4.46 25.39
N TYR A 39 -7.96 4.00 25.30
CA TYR A 39 -7.20 3.48 26.42
C TYR A 39 -5.85 4.16 26.52
N TYR A 40 -5.28 4.14 27.72
CA TYR A 40 -4.06 4.82 28.06
C TYR A 40 -3.12 3.88 28.81
N ILE A 41 -1.84 4.00 28.55
CA ILE A 41 -0.80 3.16 29.16
C ILE A 41 0.37 4.05 29.52
N GLN A 42 0.85 3.89 30.74
CA GLN A 42 2.06 4.56 31.19
C GLN A 42 3.25 3.66 30.91
N LEU A 43 4.18 4.12 30.06
CA LEU A 43 5.41 3.38 29.79
C LEU A 43 6.50 3.83 30.75
N GLN A 44 7.03 2.87 31.51
CA GLN A 44 8.18 3.05 32.40
C GLN A 44 9.27 2.01 32.10
N SER A 45 10.51 2.36 32.43
CA SER A 45 11.67 1.47 32.25
C SER A 45 11.54 0.22 33.11
N ASN A 46 12.00 -0.93 32.60
CA ASN A 46 12.02 -2.23 33.28
C ASN A 46 10.64 -2.80 33.68
N GLN A 47 9.53 -2.20 33.24
CA GLN A 47 8.20 -2.79 33.41
C GLN A 47 7.96 -3.90 32.37
N LYS A 48 7.49 -5.05 32.86
CA LYS A 48 7.17 -6.25 32.06
C LYS A 48 5.67 -6.44 31.87
N SER A 49 4.88 -5.74 32.66
CA SER A 49 3.43 -5.68 32.59
C SER A 49 2.99 -4.24 32.75
N PHE A 50 1.96 -3.86 32.02
CA PHE A 50 1.44 -2.50 32.04
C PHE A 50 -0.06 -2.51 32.26
N ASN A 51 -0.50 -1.76 33.26
CA ASN A 51 -1.91 -1.50 33.49
C ASN A 51 -2.42 -0.58 32.37
N ILE A 52 -3.66 -0.84 31.97
CA ILE A 52 -4.34 -0.09 30.94
C ILE A 52 -5.45 0.72 31.60
N TYR A 53 -5.55 1.98 31.22
CA TYR A 53 -6.47 2.95 31.80
C TYR A 53 -7.48 3.43 30.75
N LYS A 54 -8.68 3.82 31.18
CA LYS A 54 -9.73 4.37 30.31
C LYS A 54 -9.60 5.89 30.09
N ASP A 55 -8.71 6.54 30.84
CA ASP A 55 -8.50 7.99 30.77
C ASP A 55 -7.01 8.37 30.79
N GLY A 56 -6.69 9.51 30.20
CA GLY A 56 -5.32 10.02 30.08
C GLY A 56 -4.69 10.52 31.38
N ASN A 57 -5.45 10.61 32.49
CA ASN A 57 -4.92 10.94 33.81
C ASN A 57 -4.58 9.69 34.63
N LEU A 58 -4.76 8.48 34.07
CA LEU A 58 -4.51 7.18 34.72
C LEU A 58 -5.35 6.98 35.99
N THR A 59 -6.58 7.48 36.01
CA THR A 59 -7.44 7.43 37.21
C THR A 59 -8.44 6.27 37.21
N GLN A 60 -8.75 5.73 36.04
CA GLN A 60 -9.69 4.64 35.84
C GLN A 60 -8.98 3.47 35.17
N GLU A 61 -8.61 2.45 35.94
CA GLU A 61 -8.09 1.21 35.37
C GLU A 61 -9.17 0.50 34.52
N SER A 62 -8.71 -0.11 33.44
CA SER A 62 -9.51 -1.02 32.62
C SER A 62 -9.37 -2.45 33.12
N GLU A 63 -10.19 -3.34 32.59
CA GLU A 63 -10.06 -4.78 32.80
C GLU A 63 -8.85 -5.40 32.05
N TYR A 64 -8.11 -4.61 31.26
CA TYR A 64 -7.02 -5.12 30.43
C TYR A 64 -5.65 -4.91 31.06
N THR A 65 -4.78 -5.91 30.88
CA THR A 65 -3.34 -5.80 31.19
C THR A 65 -2.52 -6.22 29.98
N LEU A 66 -1.45 -5.47 29.70
CA LEU A 66 -0.51 -5.77 28.62
C LEU A 66 0.76 -6.40 29.19
N HIS A 67 1.12 -7.59 28.75
CA HIS A 67 2.33 -8.30 29.16
C HIS A 67 3.37 -8.32 28.03
N LEU A 68 4.63 -8.03 28.37
CA LEU A 68 5.79 -8.07 27.47
C LEU A 68 6.69 -9.29 27.72
N GLU A 69 6.17 -10.39 28.26
CA GLU A 69 6.89 -11.66 28.41
C GLU A 69 6.07 -12.82 27.85
N ASP A 70 6.76 -13.87 27.40
CA ASP A 70 6.10 -15.10 26.96
C ASP A 70 5.52 -15.78 28.20
N SER A 71 4.20 -15.98 28.23
CA SER A 71 3.53 -16.68 29.32
C SER A 71 3.87 -18.19 29.26
N SER A 72 5.05 -18.56 29.71
CA SER A 72 5.41 -19.95 29.99
C SER A 72 5.07 -20.37 31.43
N GLN A 73 4.35 -19.53 32.19
CA GLN A 73 3.96 -19.81 33.56
C GLN A 73 2.45 -19.90 33.75
N THR A 74 2.00 -21.12 33.99
CA THR A 74 0.98 -21.46 34.98
C THR A 74 1.30 -20.77 36.31
N THR A 75 0.75 -19.58 36.52
CA THR A 75 0.61 -19.02 37.87
C THR A 75 -0.78 -18.44 37.99
N THR A 76 -1.46 -18.87 39.05
CA THR A 76 -2.74 -18.37 39.55
C THR A 76 -2.76 -16.84 39.55
N GLN A 77 -3.49 -16.26 38.61
CA GLN A 77 -3.79 -14.83 38.56
C GLN A 77 -5.30 -14.61 38.67
N PRO A 78 -5.74 -13.43 39.15
CA PRO A 78 -7.14 -13.17 39.49
C PRO A 78 -8.02 -13.33 38.25
N GLU A 79 -9.16 -14.00 38.40
CA GLU A 79 -10.12 -14.30 37.33
C GLU A 79 -10.73 -13.06 36.63
N GLU A 80 -10.36 -11.84 37.02
CA GLU A 80 -10.99 -10.59 36.58
C GLU A 80 -10.26 -9.81 35.46
N ASN A 81 -8.99 -10.11 35.15
CA ASN A 81 -8.23 -9.34 34.14
C ASN A 81 -8.17 -10.03 32.77
N LYS A 82 -8.57 -9.30 31.71
CA LYS A 82 -8.47 -9.72 30.30
C LYS A 82 -7.08 -9.41 29.74
N ASN A 83 -6.29 -10.44 29.43
CA ASN A 83 -4.96 -10.25 28.86
C ASN A 83 -5.01 -9.79 27.39
N LEU A 84 -4.21 -8.76 27.05
CA LEU A 84 -3.94 -8.43 25.65
C LEU A 84 -2.81 -9.31 25.12
N ASN A 85 -3.14 -10.19 24.17
CA ASN A 85 -2.19 -11.12 23.55
C ASN A 85 -1.81 -10.67 22.13
N PHE A 86 -0.67 -11.17 21.63
CA PHE A 86 -0.16 -10.87 20.30
C PHE A 86 -0.30 -12.07 19.36
N ASP A 87 -0.53 -11.81 18.08
CA ASP A 87 -0.82 -12.83 17.06
C ASP A 87 0.31 -13.86 16.86
N ASN A 88 1.57 -13.46 17.11
CA ASN A 88 2.74 -14.34 17.06
C ASN A 88 3.96 -13.71 17.75
N ASP A 89 4.99 -14.53 17.99
CA ASP A 89 6.26 -14.15 18.63
C ASP A 89 7.00 -13.02 17.89
N ASP A 90 6.87 -12.93 16.56
CA ASP A 90 7.51 -11.86 15.77
C ASP A 90 6.78 -10.52 15.94
N THR A 91 5.44 -10.52 15.99
CA THR A 91 4.65 -9.33 16.32
C THR A 91 4.96 -8.88 17.74
N LEU A 92 4.98 -9.81 18.70
CA LEU A 92 5.35 -9.53 20.09
C LEU A 92 6.77 -8.95 20.17
N ARG A 93 7.75 -9.57 19.50
CA ARG A 93 9.15 -9.09 19.45
C ARG A 93 9.27 -7.72 18.81
N LYS A 94 8.52 -7.45 17.73
CA LYS A 94 8.50 -6.15 17.05
C LYS A 94 7.88 -5.08 17.93
N PHE A 95 6.74 -5.37 18.55
CA PHE A 95 6.07 -4.47 19.48
C PHE A 95 6.95 -4.17 20.71
N LYS A 96 7.59 -5.19 21.31
CA LYS A 96 8.58 -5.01 22.40
C LYS A 96 9.69 -4.04 22.00
N LYS A 97 10.31 -4.24 20.83
CA LYS A 97 11.37 -3.35 20.32
C LYS A 97 10.89 -1.92 20.14
N GLU A 98 9.65 -1.72 19.70
CA GLU A 98 9.05 -0.40 19.52
C GLU A 98 8.78 0.29 20.87
N ILE A 99 8.19 -0.41 21.84
CA ILE A 99 7.97 0.08 23.20
C ILE A 99 9.30 0.41 23.90
N GLU A 100 10.30 -0.47 23.81
CA GLU A 100 11.64 -0.21 24.36
C GLU A 100 12.31 1.01 23.72
N SER A 101 12.14 1.20 22.40
CA SER A 101 12.67 2.36 21.69
C SER A 101 11.99 3.66 22.16
N ILE A 102 10.68 3.62 22.40
CA ILE A 102 9.91 4.74 22.94
C ILE A 102 10.36 5.08 24.37
N ILE A 103 10.53 4.07 25.24
CA ILE A 103 11.03 4.25 26.60
C ILE A 103 12.41 4.91 26.57
N LYS A 104 13.36 4.38 25.79
CA LYS A 104 14.71 4.95 25.65
C LYS A 104 14.69 6.38 25.11
N MET A 105 13.78 6.69 24.19
CA MET A 105 13.63 8.06 23.68
C MET A 105 13.11 9.00 24.77
N ASN A 106 12.17 8.55 25.61
CA ASN A 106 11.60 9.35 26.68
C ASN A 106 12.62 9.57 27.81
N GLU A 107 13.39 8.55 28.18
CA GLU A 107 14.53 8.66 29.10
C GLU A 107 15.55 9.71 28.64
N LYS A 108 15.94 9.67 27.35
CA LYS A 108 16.84 10.68 26.76
C LYS A 108 16.29 12.11 26.83
N LYS A 109 14.97 12.27 26.88
CA LYS A 109 14.28 13.57 26.98
C LYS A 109 13.99 13.97 28.44
N GLY A 110 14.39 13.17 29.43
CA GLY A 110 14.08 13.41 30.84
C GLY A 110 12.64 13.07 31.25
N ASN A 111 11.86 12.43 30.36
CA ASN A 111 10.45 12.09 30.60
C ASN A 111 10.34 10.67 31.14
N THR A 112 10.45 10.50 32.46
CA THR A 112 10.40 9.16 33.10
C THR A 112 8.98 8.60 33.25
N HIS A 113 7.95 9.43 33.03
CA HIS A 113 6.54 9.05 33.12
C HIS A 113 5.82 9.53 31.86
N SER A 114 5.74 8.65 30.86
CA SER A 114 5.11 8.97 29.58
C SER A 114 3.80 8.22 29.45
N ILE A 115 2.70 8.95 29.21
CA ILE A 115 1.37 8.41 29.00
C ILE A 115 1.12 8.31 27.51
N HIS A 116 0.65 7.14 27.06
CA HIS A 116 0.44 6.82 25.65
C HIS A 116 -1.00 6.44 25.45
N LYS A 117 -1.59 6.93 24.36
CA LYS A 117 -2.96 6.60 23.97
C LYS A 117 -2.95 5.40 23.04
N PHE A 118 -3.89 4.49 23.20
CA PHE A 118 -4.14 3.42 22.26
C PHE A 118 -5.64 3.12 22.19
N ILE A 119 -6.06 2.47 21.11
CA ILE A 119 -7.45 2.17 20.83
C ILE A 119 -7.58 0.64 20.76
N VAL A 120 -8.46 0.09 21.58
CA VAL A 120 -8.86 -1.33 21.62
C VAL A 120 -10.30 -1.41 21.11
N ASP A 121 -10.68 -2.55 20.52
CA ASP A 121 -11.99 -2.80 19.93
C ASP A 121 -12.33 -1.83 18.79
N TYR A 122 -11.48 -1.82 17.76
CA TYR A 122 -11.88 -1.22 16.49
C TYR A 122 -11.90 -2.28 15.41
N ASP A 123 -13.10 -2.58 14.89
CA ASP A 123 -13.25 -3.34 13.66
C ASP A 123 -12.63 -2.51 12.53
N VAL A 124 -11.40 -2.83 12.14
CA VAL A 124 -10.88 -2.38 10.86
C VAL A 124 -11.80 -3.00 9.82
N PRO A 125 -12.53 -2.20 9.02
CA PRO A 125 -13.48 -2.76 8.07
C PRO A 125 -12.76 -3.72 7.14
N ASP A 126 -13.41 -4.82 6.83
CA ASP A 126 -12.96 -5.70 5.77
C ASP A 126 -13.08 -4.94 4.44
N PHE A 127 -11.98 -4.30 4.01
CA PHE A 127 -11.97 -3.49 2.80
C PHE A 127 -12.20 -4.34 1.55
N ILE A 128 -11.91 -5.64 1.60
CA ILE A 128 -12.24 -6.57 0.52
C ILE A 128 -13.75 -6.81 0.50
N GLU A 129 -14.39 -7.01 1.65
CA GLU A 129 -15.85 -7.10 1.74
C GLU A 129 -16.52 -5.84 1.20
N LYS A 130 -16.07 -4.65 1.63
CA LYS A 130 -16.57 -3.36 1.10
C LYS A 130 -16.37 -3.23 -0.40
N ALA A 131 -15.20 -3.62 -0.90
CA ALA A 131 -14.90 -3.62 -2.33
C ALA A 131 -15.83 -4.55 -3.11
N LEU A 132 -16.08 -5.76 -2.61
CA LEU A 132 -17.02 -6.73 -3.21
C LEU A 132 -18.45 -6.20 -3.20
N GLN A 133 -18.91 -5.61 -2.09
CA GLN A 133 -20.23 -4.96 -2.02
C GLN A 133 -20.37 -3.83 -3.06
N LEU A 134 -19.33 -3.01 -3.26
CA LEU A 134 -19.34 -1.97 -4.30
C LEU A 134 -19.44 -2.57 -5.71
N ILE A 135 -18.74 -3.68 -5.96
CA ILE A 135 -18.79 -4.40 -7.24
C ILE A 135 -20.19 -4.98 -7.47
N ASP A 136 -20.79 -5.64 -6.47
CA ASP A 136 -22.13 -6.24 -6.58
C ASP A 136 -23.20 -5.15 -6.78
N ASN A 137 -23.08 -4.03 -6.07
CA ASN A 137 -23.94 -2.87 -6.29
C ASN A 137 -23.76 -2.28 -7.70
N PHE A 138 -22.54 -2.29 -8.25
CA PHE A 138 -22.30 -1.85 -9.63
C PHE A 138 -22.89 -2.81 -10.65
N GLU A 139 -22.75 -4.13 -10.46
CA GLU A 139 -23.31 -5.16 -11.33
C GLU A 139 -24.83 -5.00 -11.50
N ASN A 140 -25.55 -4.78 -10.40
CA ASN A 140 -27.00 -4.66 -10.39
C ASN A 140 -27.56 -3.31 -10.86
N ARG A 141 -26.72 -2.29 -11.05
CA ARG A 141 -27.17 -0.96 -11.53
C ARG A 141 -27.35 -0.93 -13.05
N ASP A 142 -28.46 -0.38 -13.52
CA ASP A 142 -28.63 -0.06 -14.95
C ASP A 142 -27.92 1.26 -15.26
N THR A 143 -26.72 1.16 -15.84
CA THR A 143 -25.80 2.28 -16.04
C THR A 143 -24.97 2.06 -17.30
N HIS A 144 -24.53 3.16 -17.93
CA HIS A 144 -23.74 3.16 -19.15
C HIS A 144 -22.43 3.91 -18.90
N GLY A 145 -21.32 3.33 -19.38
CA GLY A 145 -20.00 3.91 -19.21
C GLY A 145 -19.78 5.13 -20.09
N VAL A 146 -19.03 6.10 -19.60
CA VAL A 146 -18.64 7.30 -20.37
C VAL A 146 -17.38 7.08 -21.22
N PHE A 147 -16.72 5.93 -21.07
CA PHE A 147 -15.55 5.55 -21.84
C PHE A 147 -15.95 4.76 -23.09
N SER A 148 -15.34 5.08 -24.23
CA SER A 148 -15.55 4.37 -25.48
C SER A 148 -14.31 4.45 -26.36
N GLU A 149 -14.00 3.44 -27.16
CA GLU A 149 -12.87 3.50 -28.10
C GLU A 149 -13.38 3.91 -29.49
N GLU A 150 -12.81 4.97 -30.09
CA GLU A 150 -13.30 5.49 -31.38
C GLU A 150 -13.22 4.48 -32.52
N ARG A 151 -12.25 3.56 -32.50
CA ARG A 151 -12.06 2.53 -33.53
C ARG A 151 -13.03 1.35 -33.43
N LEU A 152 -13.62 1.10 -32.25
CA LEU A 152 -14.64 0.05 -32.09
C LEU A 152 -15.94 0.39 -32.84
N ALA A 153 -16.18 1.67 -33.12
CA ALA A 153 -17.29 2.08 -33.99
C ALA A 153 -17.16 1.56 -35.44
N LYS A 154 -16.03 0.92 -35.82
CA LYS A 154 -15.75 0.43 -37.17
C LYS A 154 -15.29 -1.04 -37.24
N ALA A 155 -15.23 -1.79 -36.13
CA ALA A 155 -14.79 -3.20 -36.13
C ALA A 155 -15.57 -4.04 -35.11
N LYS A 156 -15.72 -5.34 -35.43
CA LYS A 156 -16.56 -6.40 -34.79
C LYS A 156 -16.92 -6.18 -33.31
N GLU A 157 -18.21 -6.33 -33.01
CA GLU A 157 -18.94 -6.17 -31.73
C GLU A 157 -18.37 -6.85 -30.46
N ASN A 158 -17.28 -7.61 -30.51
CA ASN A 158 -16.87 -8.50 -29.40
C ASN A 158 -15.58 -8.11 -28.65
N SER A 159 -15.09 -6.87 -28.75
CA SER A 159 -13.83 -6.48 -28.08
C SER A 159 -13.87 -5.09 -27.45
N ASN A 160 -14.97 -4.67 -26.84
CA ASN A 160 -15.00 -3.41 -26.10
C ASN A 160 -14.21 -3.52 -24.77
N PRO A 161 -13.04 -2.87 -24.62
CA PRO A 161 -12.24 -2.94 -23.40
C PRO A 161 -12.93 -2.25 -22.22
N PHE A 162 -13.91 -1.39 -22.49
CA PHE A 162 -14.72 -0.69 -21.49
C PHE A 162 -16.08 -1.35 -21.23
N ASP A 163 -16.29 -2.58 -21.69
CA ASP A 163 -17.50 -3.34 -21.40
C ASP A 163 -17.69 -3.52 -19.88
N LYS A 164 -18.91 -3.28 -19.39
CA LYS A 164 -19.23 -3.32 -17.95
C LYS A 164 -18.93 -4.69 -17.33
N ASN A 165 -19.28 -5.78 -18.02
CA ASN A 165 -19.07 -7.13 -17.52
C ASN A 165 -17.59 -7.48 -17.48
N LEU A 166 -16.81 -7.00 -18.45
CA LEU A 166 -15.36 -7.13 -18.43
C LEU A 166 -14.75 -6.38 -17.24
N ILE A 167 -15.17 -5.14 -16.97
CA ILE A 167 -14.71 -4.35 -15.80
C ILE A 167 -15.05 -5.07 -14.49
N ILE A 168 -16.29 -5.55 -14.33
CA ILE A 168 -16.73 -6.31 -13.14
C ILE A 168 -15.88 -7.56 -12.96
N LYS A 169 -15.69 -8.33 -14.04
CA LYS A 169 -14.88 -9.54 -14.02
C LYS A 169 -13.45 -9.24 -13.53
N THR A 170 -12.79 -8.24 -14.13
CA THR A 170 -11.43 -7.87 -13.73
C THR A 170 -11.37 -7.38 -12.29
N LEU A 171 -12.34 -6.60 -11.82
CA LEU A 171 -12.39 -6.17 -10.41
C LEU A 171 -12.52 -7.36 -9.44
N LYS A 172 -13.42 -8.31 -9.72
CA LYS A 172 -13.58 -9.54 -8.90
C LYS A 172 -12.28 -10.35 -8.87
N GLU A 173 -11.60 -10.48 -10.01
CA GLU A 173 -10.32 -11.19 -10.11
C GLU A 173 -9.22 -10.53 -9.28
N ARG A 174 -9.14 -9.19 -9.28
CA ARG A 174 -8.20 -8.45 -8.42
C ARG A 174 -8.48 -8.72 -6.93
N MET A 175 -9.75 -8.72 -6.51
CA MET A 175 -10.11 -8.98 -5.11
C MET A 175 -9.72 -10.40 -4.66
N VAL A 176 -10.04 -11.42 -5.46
CA VAL A 176 -9.66 -12.80 -5.12
C VAL A 176 -8.15 -12.97 -5.09
N ASN A 177 -7.43 -12.36 -6.03
CA ASN A 177 -5.97 -12.45 -6.08
C ASN A 177 -5.29 -11.76 -4.87
N LEU A 178 -5.86 -10.66 -4.38
CA LEU A 178 -5.38 -9.99 -3.16
C LEU A 178 -5.43 -10.91 -1.93
N VAL A 179 -6.50 -11.70 -1.81
CA VAL A 179 -6.66 -12.70 -0.74
C VAL A 179 -5.70 -13.87 -0.93
N GLY A 180 -5.64 -14.43 -2.16
CA GLY A 180 -4.74 -15.54 -2.48
C GLY A 180 -3.25 -15.22 -2.32
N SER A 181 -2.88 -13.95 -2.51
CA SER A 181 -1.52 -13.45 -2.31
C SER A 181 -1.19 -13.12 -0.85
N ASN A 182 -2.10 -13.41 0.09
CA ASN A 182 -1.98 -13.11 1.52
C ASN A 182 -1.73 -11.61 1.84
N TYR A 183 -2.21 -10.69 0.99
CA TYR A 183 -2.19 -9.26 1.32
C TYR A 183 -3.28 -8.92 2.33
N HIS A 184 -4.43 -9.62 2.27
CA HIS A 184 -5.59 -9.40 3.14
C HIS A 184 -6.17 -10.71 3.67
N ILE A 185 -6.69 -10.68 4.90
CA ILE A 185 -7.71 -11.64 5.35
C ILE A 185 -9.06 -11.05 4.98
N THR A 186 -9.96 -11.89 4.51
CA THR A 186 -11.37 -11.54 4.45
C THR A 186 -12.22 -12.72 4.92
N ASN A 187 -13.34 -12.43 5.56
CA ASN A 187 -14.39 -13.42 5.83
C ASN A 187 -15.46 -13.41 4.72
N ALA A 188 -15.34 -12.52 3.74
CA ALA A 188 -16.29 -12.42 2.64
C ALA A 188 -16.28 -13.68 1.77
N THR A 189 -17.46 -14.05 1.29
CA THR A 189 -17.60 -15.09 0.28
C THR A 189 -16.97 -14.60 -1.03
N LEU A 190 -15.90 -15.25 -1.46
CA LEU A 190 -15.21 -14.88 -2.70
C LEU A 190 -15.94 -15.40 -3.94
N PRO A 191 -15.98 -14.62 -5.05
CA PRO A 191 -16.54 -15.08 -6.30
C PRO A 191 -15.70 -16.20 -6.92
N ALA A 192 -16.37 -17.16 -7.58
CA ALA A 192 -15.69 -18.21 -8.33
C ALA A 192 -15.06 -17.63 -9.61
N ILE A 193 -13.77 -17.91 -9.86
CA ILE A 193 -13.06 -17.48 -11.06
C ILE A 193 -12.71 -18.70 -11.89
N ASN A 194 -13.30 -18.79 -13.09
CA ASN A 194 -13.15 -19.95 -13.97
C ASN A 194 -11.98 -19.83 -14.95
N ASN A 195 -11.42 -18.63 -15.14
CA ASN A 195 -10.23 -18.36 -15.94
C ASN A 195 -9.73 -16.95 -15.60
N PRO A 196 -8.65 -16.80 -14.84
CA PRO A 196 -8.15 -15.48 -14.49
C PRO A 196 -7.66 -14.74 -15.74
N THR A 197 -7.95 -13.44 -15.82
CA THR A 197 -7.25 -12.59 -16.77
C THR A 197 -5.77 -12.47 -16.42
N GLU A 198 -4.92 -12.20 -17.41
CA GLU A 198 -3.46 -12.18 -17.25
C GLU A 198 -2.95 -11.03 -16.35
N SER A 199 -3.80 -10.07 -15.94
CA SER A 199 -3.38 -8.86 -15.22
C SER A 199 -4.16 -8.60 -13.92
N TYR A 200 -3.65 -9.16 -12.82
CA TYR A 200 -4.23 -9.04 -11.48
C TYR A 200 -3.88 -7.77 -10.71
N TYR A 201 -2.98 -6.95 -11.24
CA TYR A 201 -2.52 -5.71 -10.62
C TYR A 201 -2.51 -4.60 -11.67
N PRO A 202 -2.53 -3.32 -11.26
CA PRO A 202 -2.49 -2.21 -12.20
C PRO A 202 -1.32 -2.33 -13.18
N ASP A 203 -1.65 -2.46 -14.46
CA ASP A 203 -0.69 -2.67 -15.52
C ASP A 203 -0.76 -1.55 -16.55
N GLN A 204 0.33 -0.78 -16.62
CA GLN A 204 0.51 0.27 -17.61
C GLN A 204 0.74 -0.27 -19.04
N GLY A 205 0.98 -1.57 -19.19
CA GLY A 205 1.51 -2.15 -20.42
C GLY A 205 2.79 -1.42 -20.86
N PRO A 206 2.99 -1.21 -22.17
CA PRO A 206 4.15 -0.47 -22.69
C PRO A 206 4.00 1.07 -22.63
N THR A 207 2.98 1.60 -21.94
CA THR A 207 2.75 3.04 -21.84
C THR A 207 3.63 3.71 -20.76
N SER A 208 3.77 5.04 -20.82
CA SER A 208 4.52 5.83 -19.82
C SER A 208 3.70 6.12 -18.54
N LEU A 209 2.89 5.16 -18.08
CA LEU A 209 1.99 5.30 -16.92
C LEU A 209 2.55 4.63 -15.64
N CYS A 210 3.87 4.44 -15.54
CA CYS A 210 4.53 3.82 -14.37
C CYS A 210 4.23 4.51 -13.04
N GLY A 211 4.15 5.85 -13.03
CA GLY A 211 3.81 6.62 -11.83
C GLY A 211 2.38 6.33 -11.34
N PRO A 212 1.35 6.52 -12.19
CA PRO A 212 -0.01 6.10 -11.86
C PRO A 212 -0.11 4.63 -11.46
N ALA A 213 0.59 3.72 -12.16
CA ALA A 213 0.56 2.29 -11.84
C ALA A 213 1.09 2.02 -10.43
N ALA A 214 2.21 2.63 -10.04
CA ALA A 214 2.76 2.53 -8.69
C ALA A 214 1.78 3.07 -7.63
N PHE A 215 1.12 4.21 -7.90
CA PHE A 215 0.12 4.78 -6.99
C PHE A 215 -1.10 3.86 -6.83
N PHE A 216 -1.69 3.41 -7.94
CA PHE A 216 -2.88 2.57 -7.90
C PHE A 216 -2.58 1.17 -7.37
N TYR A 217 -1.37 0.64 -7.55
CA TYR A 217 -0.94 -0.58 -6.87
C TYR A 217 -0.98 -0.39 -5.35
N CYS A 218 -0.33 0.65 -4.82
CA CYS A 218 -0.37 0.92 -3.37
C CYS A 218 -1.80 1.18 -2.86
N LEU A 219 -2.62 1.89 -3.63
CA LEU A 219 -4.04 2.11 -3.30
C LEU A 219 -4.82 0.79 -3.26
N LEU A 220 -4.61 -0.10 -4.22
CA LEU A 220 -5.24 -1.43 -4.27
C LEU A 220 -4.83 -2.29 -3.06
N ILE A 221 -3.55 -2.27 -2.69
CA ILE A 221 -3.03 -3.02 -1.53
C ILE A 221 -3.51 -2.45 -0.20
N ASP A 222 -3.66 -1.14 -0.05
CA ASP A 222 -4.03 -0.55 1.25
C ASP A 222 -5.55 -0.37 1.41
N ARG A 223 -6.22 0.03 0.33
CA ARG A 223 -7.63 0.45 0.29
C ARG A 223 -8.30 -0.06 -0.99
N PRO A 224 -8.51 -1.38 -1.13
CA PRO A 224 -9.15 -1.98 -2.29
C PRO A 224 -10.57 -1.43 -2.53
N ASP A 225 -11.26 -0.99 -1.47
CA ASP A 225 -12.54 -0.28 -1.53
C ASP A 225 -12.43 1.06 -2.29
N LEU A 226 -11.42 1.87 -1.99
CA LEU A 226 -11.17 3.14 -2.70
C LEU A 226 -10.71 2.90 -4.13
N TYR A 227 -9.94 1.84 -4.38
CA TYR A 227 -9.55 1.43 -5.73
C TYR A 227 -10.78 1.08 -6.58
N VAL A 228 -11.66 0.21 -6.07
CA VAL A 228 -12.91 -0.17 -6.72
C VAL A 228 -13.80 1.04 -6.97
N LYS A 229 -13.96 1.91 -5.96
CA LYS A 229 -14.70 3.16 -6.11
C LYS A 229 -14.15 4.04 -7.23
N CYS A 230 -12.83 4.17 -7.34
CA CYS A 230 -12.20 4.92 -8.44
C CYS A 230 -12.60 4.39 -9.80
N VAL A 231 -12.49 3.07 -10.00
CA VAL A 231 -12.81 2.43 -11.28
C VAL A 231 -14.27 2.68 -11.66
N ILE A 232 -15.19 2.41 -10.73
CA ILE A 232 -16.63 2.52 -10.95
C ILE A 232 -17.02 3.97 -11.24
N ASP A 233 -16.62 4.91 -10.37
CA ASP A 233 -17.02 6.32 -10.52
C ASP A 233 -16.42 6.94 -11.79
N LEU A 234 -15.17 6.61 -12.14
CA LEU A 234 -14.59 7.05 -13.41
C LEU A 234 -15.37 6.46 -14.58
N TRP A 235 -15.64 5.16 -14.60
CA TRP A 235 -16.37 4.53 -15.70
C TRP A 235 -17.79 5.09 -15.85
N GLU A 236 -18.53 5.27 -14.76
CA GLU A 236 -19.93 5.74 -14.79
C GLU A 236 -20.05 7.25 -15.01
N LYS A 237 -19.18 8.06 -14.38
CA LYS A 237 -19.37 9.52 -14.28
C LYS A 237 -18.29 10.30 -15.03
N GLY A 238 -17.17 9.66 -15.34
CA GLY A 238 -16.00 10.32 -15.92
C GLY A 238 -15.23 11.17 -14.92
N GLU A 239 -15.51 11.04 -13.63
CA GLU A 239 -14.80 11.72 -12.55
C GLU A 239 -14.98 10.98 -11.23
N VAL A 240 -13.99 11.09 -10.35
CA VAL A 240 -14.05 10.57 -8.98
C VAL A 240 -13.36 11.52 -8.01
N LYS A 241 -13.86 11.54 -6.77
CA LYS A 241 -13.16 12.10 -5.61
C LYS A 241 -12.96 10.98 -4.59
N ILE A 242 -11.70 10.65 -4.30
CA ILE A 242 -11.31 9.79 -3.18
C ILE A 242 -10.55 10.63 -2.17
N LYS A 243 -11.13 10.82 -0.98
CA LYS A 243 -10.65 11.79 0.01
C LYS A 243 -10.39 13.17 -0.61
N ASN A 244 -9.15 13.64 -0.61
CA ASN A 244 -8.76 14.95 -1.17
C ASN A 244 -8.24 14.86 -2.61
N LEU A 245 -8.23 13.66 -3.21
CA LEU A 245 -7.81 13.46 -4.59
C LEU A 245 -9.02 13.42 -5.52
N THR A 246 -9.17 14.48 -6.32
CA THR A 246 -10.11 14.50 -7.45
C THR A 246 -9.41 14.09 -8.74
N ILE A 247 -10.03 13.20 -9.52
CA ILE A 247 -9.61 12.77 -10.85
C ILE A 247 -10.77 13.04 -11.80
N LYS A 248 -10.50 13.85 -12.83
CA LYS A 248 -11.44 14.25 -13.88
C LYS A 248 -10.69 14.30 -15.21
N PRO A 249 -10.67 13.20 -15.98
CA PRO A 249 -10.08 13.16 -17.31
C PRO A 249 -10.83 14.06 -18.31
N SER A 250 -10.11 14.47 -19.36
CA SER A 250 -10.61 15.08 -20.56
C SER A 250 -11.47 14.12 -21.39
N GLU A 251 -12.25 14.67 -22.33
CA GLU A 251 -13.01 13.85 -23.29
C GLU A 251 -12.10 12.96 -24.14
N ASP A 252 -10.92 13.45 -24.54
CA ASP A 252 -9.95 12.69 -25.34
C ASP A 252 -9.41 11.46 -24.59
N CYS A 253 -9.21 11.58 -23.27
CA CYS A 253 -8.82 10.45 -22.44
C CYS A 253 -9.96 9.43 -22.29
N LYS A 254 -11.22 9.89 -22.21
CA LYS A 254 -12.40 9.00 -22.16
C LYS A 254 -12.69 8.32 -23.51
N LYS A 255 -12.27 8.95 -24.61
CA LYS A 255 -12.49 8.48 -25.97
C LYS A 255 -11.16 8.23 -26.70
N PRO A 256 -10.32 7.29 -26.22
CA PRO A 256 -9.04 7.04 -26.86
C PRO A 256 -9.24 6.59 -28.31
N LYS A 257 -8.36 7.09 -29.18
CA LYS A 257 -8.33 6.72 -30.60
C LYS A 257 -8.05 5.24 -30.81
N SER A 258 -7.26 4.62 -29.94
CA SER A 258 -6.97 3.20 -29.97
C SER A 258 -6.36 2.74 -28.64
N LEU A 259 -6.83 1.63 -28.09
CA LEU A 259 -6.19 0.87 -27.01
C LEU A 259 -5.44 -0.37 -27.51
N GLU A 260 -5.72 -0.76 -28.77
CA GLU A 260 -5.12 -1.90 -29.45
C GLU A 260 -4.37 -1.42 -30.70
N ASN A 261 -3.09 -1.07 -30.53
CA ASN A 261 -2.13 -1.17 -31.63
C ASN A 261 -1.17 -2.30 -31.26
N ASP A 262 -0.66 -3.08 -32.21
CA ASP A 262 0.17 -4.29 -31.99
C ASP A 262 1.41 -4.06 -31.07
N ARG A 263 1.74 -2.80 -30.78
CA ARG A 263 2.83 -2.37 -29.90
C ARG A 263 2.41 -1.82 -28.54
N TYR A 264 1.14 -1.52 -28.32
CA TYR A 264 0.64 -0.86 -27.10
C TYR A 264 -0.73 -1.37 -26.69
N LYS A 265 -0.76 -2.49 -25.94
CA LYS A 265 -1.99 -3.02 -25.34
C LYS A 265 -2.04 -2.65 -23.86
N ILE A 266 -3.12 -1.98 -23.46
CA ILE A 266 -3.47 -1.70 -22.07
C ILE A 266 -4.94 -2.08 -21.89
N ASN A 267 -5.28 -2.76 -20.80
CA ASN A 267 -6.66 -3.17 -20.55
C ASN A 267 -7.54 -1.94 -20.20
N GLY A 268 -8.86 -2.07 -20.33
CA GLY A 268 -9.76 -0.94 -20.12
C GLY A 268 -9.75 -0.40 -18.69
N ILE A 269 -9.64 -1.26 -17.68
CA ILE A 269 -9.62 -0.82 -16.27
C ILE A 269 -8.38 0.00 -15.91
N ASP A 270 -7.22 -0.38 -16.48
CA ASP A 270 -5.97 0.32 -16.27
C ASP A 270 -5.92 1.59 -17.13
N TRP A 271 -6.55 1.63 -18.31
CA TRP A 271 -6.77 2.90 -19.00
C TRP A 271 -7.67 3.85 -18.17
N ILE A 272 -8.84 3.36 -17.71
CA ILE A 272 -9.79 4.14 -16.90
C ILE A 272 -9.10 4.76 -15.69
N THR A 273 -8.21 4.05 -15.02
CA THR A 273 -7.54 4.55 -13.81
C THR A 273 -6.25 5.31 -14.13
N LEU A 274 -5.28 4.65 -14.77
CA LEU A 274 -3.93 5.17 -14.94
C LEU A 274 -3.89 6.38 -15.87
N ALA A 275 -4.57 6.29 -17.03
CA ALA A 275 -4.59 7.39 -17.99
C ALA A 275 -5.40 8.57 -17.42
N SER A 276 -6.53 8.31 -16.77
CA SER A 276 -7.35 9.37 -16.18
C SER A 276 -6.63 10.16 -15.09
N LEU A 277 -5.87 9.50 -14.21
CA LEU A 277 -5.07 10.19 -13.19
C LEU A 277 -3.98 11.05 -13.83
N ARG A 278 -3.33 10.55 -14.88
CA ARG A 278 -2.29 11.29 -15.60
C ARG A 278 -2.86 12.51 -16.31
N ASP A 279 -3.97 12.32 -17.03
CA ASP A 279 -4.63 13.34 -17.83
C ASP A 279 -5.28 14.44 -16.96
N SER A 280 -6.01 14.06 -15.90
CA SER A 280 -6.69 14.98 -15.00
C SER A 280 -5.77 16.03 -14.34
N LYS A 281 -4.48 15.72 -14.22
CA LYS A 281 -3.52 16.60 -13.58
C LYS A 281 -2.82 17.55 -14.55
N ASN A 282 -3.11 17.48 -15.85
CA ASN A 282 -2.51 18.32 -16.88
C ASN A 282 -1.03 18.58 -16.57
N ILE A 283 -0.27 17.53 -16.20
CA ILE A 283 1.08 17.70 -15.63
C ILE A 283 1.89 18.52 -16.63
N ILE A 284 2.11 19.80 -16.30
CA ILE A 284 2.63 20.86 -17.15
C ILE A 284 4.11 20.61 -17.39
N PHE A 285 4.41 19.61 -18.23
CA PHE A 285 5.64 19.57 -19.01
C PHE A 285 5.26 19.09 -20.40
N ARG A 286 5.40 20.00 -21.37
CA ARG A 286 4.98 19.82 -22.76
C ARG A 286 5.64 18.57 -23.35
N TYR A 287 4.79 17.60 -23.68
CA TYR A 287 5.12 16.46 -24.52
C TYR A 287 5.28 16.96 -25.95
N ASN A 288 6.51 17.25 -26.37
CA ASN A 288 6.72 17.75 -27.74
C ASN A 288 6.88 16.64 -28.77
N GLU A 289 7.26 15.40 -28.41
CA GLU A 289 7.32 14.27 -29.37
C GLU A 289 7.12 12.90 -28.72
N ALA A 290 6.55 11.96 -29.48
CA ALA A 290 6.26 10.59 -29.05
C ALA A 290 7.50 9.67 -28.91
N SER A 291 8.69 10.20 -29.16
CA SER A 291 9.99 9.54 -29.04
C SER A 291 10.63 9.72 -27.64
N ASP A 292 10.05 10.55 -26.78
CA ASP A 292 10.71 11.06 -25.58
C ASP A 292 10.27 10.34 -24.28
N GLN A 293 10.68 9.07 -24.12
CA GLN A 293 10.37 8.23 -22.94
C GLN A 293 10.78 8.87 -21.59
N ALA A 294 11.74 9.81 -21.58
CA ALA A 294 12.17 10.53 -20.37
C ALA A 294 11.23 11.69 -19.99
N ALA A 295 10.55 12.33 -20.96
CA ALA A 295 9.59 13.41 -20.73
C ALA A 295 8.21 12.91 -20.27
N GLY A 296 7.91 11.62 -20.46
CA GLY A 296 6.68 10.95 -20.03
C GLY A 296 6.61 10.56 -18.56
N ILE A 297 7.71 10.61 -17.81
CA ILE A 297 7.75 10.12 -16.42
C ILE A 297 6.97 11.06 -15.49
N THR A 298 6.14 10.48 -14.63
CA THR A 298 5.47 11.25 -13.56
C THR A 298 6.50 11.89 -12.65
N LEU A 299 6.39 13.20 -12.39
CA LEU A 299 7.28 13.86 -11.44
C LEU A 299 7.02 13.36 -10.01
N ALA A 300 8.07 13.18 -9.22
CA ALA A 300 8.04 12.78 -7.82
C ALA A 300 7.12 13.70 -6.99
N GLY A 301 7.10 15.00 -7.29
CA GLY A 301 6.18 15.95 -6.66
C GLY A 301 4.71 15.61 -6.87
N ALA A 302 4.32 15.27 -8.10
CA ALA A 302 2.96 14.85 -8.42
C ALA A 302 2.61 13.51 -7.76
N LEU A 303 3.53 12.53 -7.81
CA LEU A 303 3.32 11.24 -7.17
C LEU A 303 3.15 11.37 -5.65
N LYS A 304 4.01 12.17 -5.00
CA LYS A 304 3.88 12.54 -3.58
C LYS A 304 2.52 13.16 -3.28
N GLU A 305 2.09 14.12 -4.10
CA GLU A 305 0.80 14.79 -3.91
C GLU A 305 -0.37 13.80 -3.94
N TRP A 306 -0.36 12.83 -4.84
CA TRP A 306 -1.42 11.81 -4.92
C TRP A 306 -1.52 10.98 -3.63
N PHE A 307 -0.38 10.47 -3.15
CA PHE A 307 -0.32 9.73 -1.87
C PHE A 307 -0.81 10.55 -0.69
N LEU A 308 -0.37 11.81 -0.57
CA LEU A 308 -0.80 12.68 0.52
C LEU A 308 -2.30 13.00 0.45
N LYS A 309 -2.86 13.19 -0.76
CA LYS A 309 -4.29 13.48 -0.95
C LYS A 309 -5.21 12.32 -0.59
N VAL A 310 -4.72 11.09 -0.63
CA VAL A 310 -5.45 9.91 -0.13
C VAL A 310 -5.12 9.59 1.34
N GLY A 311 -4.38 10.46 2.02
CA GLY A 311 -4.10 10.37 3.46
C GLY A 311 -2.85 9.56 3.83
N ALA A 312 -2.08 9.06 2.85
CA ALA A 312 -0.81 8.42 3.15
C ALA A 312 0.16 9.42 3.79
N LYS A 313 1.02 8.97 4.71
CA LYS A 313 2.04 9.79 5.36
C LYS A 313 3.40 9.54 4.74
N LEU A 314 4.04 10.59 4.24
CA LEU A 314 5.45 10.52 3.79
C LEU A 314 6.38 10.47 5.01
N LEU A 315 7.21 9.43 5.10
CA LEU A 315 8.26 9.32 6.12
C LEU A 315 9.59 9.90 5.64
N PHE A 316 9.92 9.69 4.37
CA PHE A 316 11.22 10.01 3.82
C PHE A 316 11.15 10.17 2.30
N SER A 317 12.02 11.02 1.75
CA SER A 317 12.24 11.13 0.30
C SER A 317 13.67 11.54 0.03
N ASN A 318 14.33 10.85 -0.89
CA ASN A 318 15.65 11.20 -1.42
C ASN A 318 15.68 11.17 -2.96
N VAL A 319 14.53 11.38 -3.61
CA VAL A 319 14.47 11.39 -5.08
C VAL A 319 15.30 12.54 -5.62
N THR A 320 16.14 12.23 -6.61
CA THR A 320 17.06 13.16 -7.27
C THR A 320 16.83 13.13 -8.78
N TYR A 321 16.95 14.29 -9.43
CA TYR A 321 16.67 14.42 -10.86
C TYR A 321 17.92 14.55 -11.75
N GLY A 322 19.07 14.87 -11.14
CA GLY A 322 20.33 15.14 -11.84
C GLY A 322 21.47 14.17 -11.55
N LEU A 323 21.41 13.42 -10.43
CA LEU A 323 22.44 12.47 -10.02
C LEU A 323 21.81 11.16 -9.60
N HIS A 324 22.59 10.10 -9.54
CA HIS A 324 22.19 8.83 -8.94
C HIS A 324 22.39 8.89 -7.43
N ILE A 325 21.65 8.04 -6.69
CA ILE A 325 21.91 7.90 -5.26
C ILE A 325 23.19 7.12 -4.99
N GLY A 326 23.85 7.42 -3.87
CA GLY A 326 24.99 6.67 -3.36
C GLY A 326 24.58 5.51 -2.46
N LYS A 327 25.59 4.82 -1.94
CA LYS A 327 25.42 3.67 -1.04
C LYS A 327 24.71 4.08 0.26
N ASP A 328 25.07 5.21 0.84
CA ASP A 328 24.52 5.63 2.14
C ASP A 328 23.03 6.01 2.03
N GLU A 329 22.66 6.68 0.94
CA GLU A 329 21.27 6.98 0.60
C GLU A 329 20.45 5.70 0.39
N LEU A 330 21.01 4.70 -0.30
CA LEU A 330 20.37 3.40 -0.49
C LEU A 330 20.17 2.67 0.85
N LEU A 331 21.20 2.64 1.69
CA LEU A 331 21.12 2.00 3.02
C LEU A 331 20.12 2.70 3.95
N CYS A 332 19.90 4.01 3.78
CA CYS A 332 18.84 4.72 4.47
C CYS A 332 17.45 4.15 4.10
N LEU A 333 17.18 3.92 2.81
CA LEU A 333 15.93 3.31 2.35
C LEU A 333 15.75 1.87 2.86
N VAL A 334 16.83 1.08 2.89
CA VAL A 334 16.81 -0.28 3.45
C VAL A 334 16.41 -0.25 4.94
N LYS A 335 16.98 0.66 5.72
CA LYS A 335 16.59 0.85 7.14
C LYS A 335 15.11 1.19 7.28
N TYR A 336 14.56 2.02 6.40
CA TYR A 336 13.11 2.30 6.40
C TYR A 336 12.29 1.06 6.08
N LYS A 337 12.68 0.23 5.09
CA LYS A 337 11.96 -1.03 4.80
C LYS A 337 11.99 -2.00 5.97
N GLN A 338 13.14 -2.11 6.65
CA GLN A 338 13.30 -2.96 7.83
C GLN A 338 12.49 -2.47 9.03
N GLN A 339 12.50 -1.16 9.29
CA GLN A 339 11.77 -0.56 10.40
C GLN A 339 10.26 -0.54 10.13
N TYR A 340 9.86 -0.32 8.89
CA TYR A 340 8.48 -0.17 8.45
C TYR A 340 8.20 -1.17 7.32
N SER A 341 8.06 -2.45 7.65
CA SER A 341 7.87 -3.54 6.68
C SER A 341 6.68 -3.33 5.73
N GLN A 342 5.61 -2.70 6.22
CA GLN A 342 4.39 -2.36 5.46
C GLN A 342 4.51 -1.04 4.68
N ALA A 343 5.57 -0.27 4.82
CA ALA A 343 5.72 0.97 4.07
C ALA A 343 5.94 0.70 2.58
N HIS A 344 5.33 1.55 1.76
CA HIS A 344 5.52 1.59 0.32
C HIS A 344 6.77 2.39 0.00
N ILE A 345 7.78 1.74 -0.57
CA ILE A 345 8.98 2.42 -1.09
C ILE A 345 8.82 2.51 -2.61
N VAL A 346 8.56 3.72 -3.08
CA VAL A 346 8.32 4.02 -4.50
C VAL A 346 9.57 4.68 -5.07
N SER A 347 10.32 3.94 -5.90
CA SER A 347 11.66 4.31 -6.37
C SER A 347 11.64 4.76 -7.81
N LEU A 348 12.39 5.84 -8.10
CA LEU A 348 12.69 6.26 -9.45
C LEU A 348 13.96 5.55 -9.92
N VAL A 349 13.86 4.85 -11.04
CA VAL A 349 14.97 4.10 -11.62
C VAL A 349 15.06 4.34 -13.13
N ASN A 350 16.11 3.81 -13.73
CA ASN A 350 16.18 3.59 -15.16
C ASN A 350 15.79 2.13 -15.46
N ALA A 351 14.90 1.93 -16.43
CA ALA A 351 14.35 0.64 -16.83
C ALA A 351 15.40 -0.39 -17.29
N GLY A 352 16.61 0.06 -17.64
CA GLY A 352 17.77 -0.80 -17.91
C GLY A 352 18.19 -1.66 -16.71
N LEU A 353 17.71 -1.36 -15.50
CA LEU A 353 17.85 -2.24 -14.32
C LEU A 353 17.19 -3.63 -14.53
N PHE A 354 16.25 -3.72 -15.48
CA PHE A 354 15.55 -4.94 -15.88
C PHE A 354 16.00 -5.45 -17.26
N SER A 355 17.15 -4.98 -17.75
CA SER A 355 17.71 -5.43 -19.02
C SER A 355 19.19 -5.80 -18.91
N ASN A 356 19.51 -7.01 -19.34
CA ASN A 356 20.87 -7.51 -19.51
C ASN A 356 21.69 -6.70 -20.54
N LYS A 357 21.04 -5.84 -21.34
CA LYS A 357 21.72 -4.96 -22.31
C LYS A 357 22.07 -3.64 -21.62
N LYS A 358 23.37 -3.44 -21.34
CA LYS A 358 23.89 -2.19 -20.77
C LYS A 358 23.53 -1.02 -21.67
N THR A 359 22.61 -0.17 -21.23
CA THR A 359 22.28 1.07 -21.92
C THR A 359 23.41 2.08 -21.67
N PHE A 360 23.90 2.72 -22.74
CA PHE A 360 24.97 3.73 -22.64
C PHE A 360 24.51 4.98 -21.87
N LEU A 361 23.21 5.29 -21.91
CA LEU A 361 22.60 6.44 -21.25
C LEU A 361 21.67 5.97 -20.12
N LYS A 362 22.11 6.18 -18.87
CA LYS A 362 21.37 5.77 -17.66
C LYS A 362 20.46 6.87 -17.15
N PHE A 363 19.59 7.44 -17.99
CA PHE A 363 18.64 8.47 -17.53
C PHE A 363 17.45 7.85 -16.78
N LYS A 364 16.91 8.55 -15.78
CA LYS A 364 15.62 8.20 -15.16
C LYS A 364 14.58 7.87 -16.25
N SER A 365 13.86 6.77 -16.10
CA SER A 365 12.85 6.36 -17.07
C SER A 365 11.62 5.69 -16.45
N HIS A 366 11.66 5.33 -15.15
CA HIS A 366 10.66 4.41 -14.64
C HIS A 366 10.43 4.46 -13.12
N TRP A 367 9.17 4.30 -12.69
CA TRP A 367 8.80 4.14 -11.29
C TRP A 367 8.53 2.67 -10.96
N ILE A 368 8.99 2.25 -9.79
CA ILE A 368 8.79 0.90 -9.26
C ILE A 368 8.39 0.95 -7.78
N VAL A 369 7.70 -0.08 -7.29
CA VAL A 369 7.42 -0.25 -5.85
C VAL A 369 8.24 -1.42 -5.32
N TRP A 370 8.93 -1.26 -4.20
CA TRP A 370 9.72 -2.35 -3.61
C TRP A 370 8.80 -3.38 -2.94
N LYS A 371 8.91 -4.65 -3.37
CA LYS A 371 8.33 -5.78 -2.62
C LYS A 371 9.31 -6.21 -1.53
N THR A 372 10.55 -6.46 -1.90
CA THR A 372 11.66 -6.75 -0.97
C THR A 372 12.68 -5.60 -0.94
N ALA A 373 13.46 -5.53 0.14
CA ALA A 373 14.66 -4.69 0.15
C ALA A 373 15.70 -5.26 -0.84
N PRO A 374 16.63 -4.45 -1.36
CA PRO A 374 17.80 -4.96 -2.06
C PRO A 374 18.60 -5.92 -1.18
N GLN A 375 18.91 -7.09 -1.72
CA GLN A 375 19.57 -8.19 -1.02
C GLN A 375 20.86 -8.61 -1.72
N SER A 376 21.78 -9.17 -0.95
CA SER A 376 22.94 -9.90 -1.45
C SER A 376 23.08 -11.20 -0.67
N ASN A 377 23.29 -12.31 -1.38
CA ASN A 377 23.32 -13.66 -0.78
C ASN A 377 22.10 -13.97 0.11
N GLY A 378 20.91 -13.52 -0.32
CA GLY A 378 19.64 -13.76 0.38
C GLY A 378 19.43 -12.94 1.66
N LYS A 379 20.29 -11.95 1.93
CA LYS A 379 20.14 -11.04 3.09
C LYS A 379 20.07 -9.59 2.63
N ASP A 380 19.29 -8.78 3.33
CA ASP A 380 19.24 -7.34 3.09
C ASP A 380 20.65 -6.75 3.17
N ILE A 381 20.96 -5.84 2.23
CA ILE A 381 22.27 -5.19 2.22
C ILE A 381 22.47 -4.31 3.47
N ASP A 382 23.71 -4.24 3.95
CA ASP A 382 24.09 -3.46 5.12
C ASP A 382 25.30 -2.56 4.83
N LEU A 383 25.86 -1.91 5.86
CA LEU A 383 27.04 -1.05 5.72
C LEU A 383 28.28 -1.79 5.18
N ASN A 384 28.36 -3.11 5.34
CA ASN A 384 29.51 -3.92 4.93
C ASN A 384 29.42 -4.39 3.46
N ILE A 385 28.30 -4.13 2.79
CA ILE A 385 28.12 -4.51 1.39
C ILE A 385 29.23 -3.94 0.51
N LYS A 386 29.87 -4.83 -0.27
CA LYS A 386 30.86 -4.48 -1.30
C LYS A 386 30.16 -4.41 -2.67
N ASN A 387 30.93 -4.35 -3.76
CA ASN A 387 30.36 -4.43 -5.11
C ASN A 387 29.89 -5.86 -5.47
N ALA A 388 28.88 -6.36 -4.75
CA ALA A 388 28.32 -7.70 -4.91
C ALA A 388 27.06 -7.67 -5.80
N ALA A 389 26.61 -8.84 -6.24
CA ALA A 389 25.33 -8.99 -6.94
C ALA A 389 24.17 -8.60 -6.01
N ILE A 390 23.20 -7.89 -6.59
CA ILE A 390 21.99 -7.40 -5.94
C ILE A 390 20.78 -8.13 -6.51
N THR A 391 20.01 -8.72 -5.60
CA THR A 391 18.69 -9.31 -5.89
C THR A 391 17.61 -8.45 -5.26
N GLN A 392 16.51 -8.24 -5.96
CA GLN A 392 15.34 -7.56 -5.42
C GLN A 392 14.09 -8.02 -6.19
N GLU A 393 12.96 -8.09 -5.49
CA GLU A 393 11.63 -8.22 -6.08
C GLU A 393 10.93 -6.86 -6.01
N VAL A 394 10.37 -6.43 -7.14
CA VAL A 394 9.71 -5.14 -7.27
C VAL A 394 8.44 -5.28 -8.10
N VAL A 395 7.54 -4.31 -7.91
CA VAL A 395 6.28 -4.22 -8.64
C VAL A 395 6.43 -3.22 -9.77
N THR A 396 6.10 -3.67 -10.98
CA THR A 396 6.14 -2.87 -12.21
C THR A 396 5.49 -3.61 -13.38
N TRP A 397 4.90 -2.89 -14.34
CA TRP A 397 4.32 -3.49 -15.57
C TRP A 397 3.34 -4.64 -15.26
N GLY A 398 2.48 -4.45 -14.25
CA GLY A 398 1.53 -5.48 -13.80
C GLY A 398 2.15 -6.69 -13.08
N GLU A 399 3.48 -6.84 -13.08
CA GLU A 399 4.20 -7.91 -12.39
C GLU A 399 4.55 -7.47 -10.96
N ILE A 400 4.21 -8.28 -9.95
CA ILE A 400 4.56 -8.01 -8.53
C ILE A 400 5.91 -8.56 -8.10
N ASP A 401 6.43 -9.55 -8.84
CA ASP A 401 7.65 -10.30 -8.50
C ASP A 401 8.73 -10.09 -9.55
N ARG A 402 8.74 -8.91 -10.18
CA ARG A 402 9.72 -8.59 -11.21
C ARG A 402 11.09 -8.61 -10.58
N LYS A 403 11.92 -9.54 -11.05
CA LYS A 403 13.31 -9.66 -10.61
C LYS A 403 14.20 -8.72 -11.42
N LEU A 404 15.22 -8.19 -10.76
CA LEU A 404 16.27 -7.44 -11.44
C LEU A 404 17.15 -8.40 -12.26
N ASP A 405 17.81 -7.85 -13.28
CA ASP A 405 18.78 -8.57 -14.11
C ASP A 405 20.15 -8.70 -13.42
N GLN A 406 20.13 -9.16 -12.15
CA GLN A 406 21.30 -9.44 -11.30
C GLN A 406 22.41 -8.38 -11.32
N PRO A 407 22.10 -7.08 -11.18
CA PRO A 407 23.10 -6.02 -11.24
C PRO A 407 24.11 -6.13 -10.09
N THR A 408 25.34 -5.68 -10.30
CA THR A 408 26.25 -5.40 -9.18
C THR A 408 25.73 -4.20 -8.38
N LEU A 409 26.20 -3.99 -7.14
CA LEU A 409 25.84 -2.79 -6.36
C LEU A 409 26.14 -1.50 -7.13
N ALA A 410 27.29 -1.42 -7.80
CA ALA A 410 27.66 -0.26 -8.61
C ALA A 410 26.68 -0.06 -9.78
N ASP A 411 26.28 -1.13 -10.45
CA ASP A 411 25.25 -1.06 -11.48
C ASP A 411 23.91 -0.60 -10.90
N TYR A 412 23.44 -1.23 -9.82
CA TYR A 412 22.19 -0.88 -9.14
C TYR A 412 22.14 0.61 -8.78
N LEU A 413 23.19 1.13 -8.15
CA LEU A 413 23.29 2.55 -7.80
C LEU A 413 23.24 3.44 -9.04
N SER A 414 23.97 3.08 -10.10
CA SER A 414 23.97 3.84 -11.36
C SER A 414 22.65 3.80 -12.15
N TYR A 415 21.67 3.00 -11.73
CA TYR A 415 20.32 3.01 -12.30
C TYR A 415 19.29 3.58 -11.33
N ASN A 416 19.66 3.94 -10.09
CA ASN A 416 18.74 4.37 -9.05
C ASN A 416 18.85 5.88 -8.78
N PHE A 417 17.69 6.54 -8.71
CA PHE A 417 17.55 7.98 -8.52
C PHE A 417 16.89 8.34 -7.18
N GLY A 418 16.79 7.39 -6.27
CA GLY A 418 16.15 7.54 -4.98
C GLY A 418 14.70 7.08 -4.97
N ALA A 419 14.06 7.26 -3.82
CA ALA A 419 12.71 6.80 -3.57
C ALA A 419 11.98 7.70 -2.57
N MET A 420 10.67 7.51 -2.51
CA MET A 420 9.80 8.03 -1.47
C MET A 420 9.29 6.87 -0.61
N VAL A 421 9.23 7.08 0.70
CA VAL A 421 8.75 6.10 1.67
C VAL A 421 7.43 6.60 2.24
N PHE A 422 6.34 5.91 1.93
CA PHE A 422 5.01 6.20 2.46
C PHE A 422 4.59 5.12 3.45
N LEU A 423 4.00 5.54 4.57
CA LEU A 423 3.18 4.62 5.36
C LEU A 423 1.95 4.18 4.56
N PRO A 424 1.38 2.99 4.86
CA PRO A 424 0.11 2.57 4.28
C PRO A 424 -0.95 3.65 4.36
N ILE A 425 -1.78 3.72 3.32
CA ILE A 425 -2.92 4.63 3.24
C ILE A 425 -3.89 4.27 4.38
N PRO A 426 -4.10 5.18 5.35
CA PRO A 426 -4.83 4.83 6.55
C PRO A 426 -6.32 4.71 6.26
N TYR A 427 -6.95 3.88 7.08
CA TYR A 427 -8.35 4.05 7.40
C TYR A 427 -8.50 5.22 8.38
N GLU A 428 -9.23 6.26 7.98
CA GLU A 428 -9.54 7.36 8.88
C GLU A 428 -10.87 7.06 9.56
N LEU A 429 -10.85 7.09 10.89
CA LEU A 429 -12.03 7.08 11.73
C LEU A 429 -12.82 8.37 11.43
N GLY A 430 -13.98 8.24 10.78
CA GLY A 430 -14.87 9.38 10.53
C GLY A 430 -15.25 9.66 9.07
N GLU A 431 -15.07 8.72 8.14
CA GLU A 431 -15.87 8.71 6.91
C GLU A 431 -17.33 8.36 7.28
N CYS A 432 -18.05 9.32 7.88
CA CYS A 432 -19.50 9.36 7.80
C CYS A 432 -19.86 9.69 6.34
N GLU A 433 -20.31 8.65 5.64
CA GLU A 433 -21.10 8.61 4.39
C GLU A 433 -20.66 9.46 3.20
#